data_AF-W6MEG5-F1
#
_entry.id   AF-W6MEG5-F1
#
_cell.length_a   1.000
_cell.length_b   1.000
_cell.length_c   1.000
_cell.angle_alpha   90.00
_cell.angle_beta   90.00
_cell.angle_gamma   90.00
#
_symmetry.space_group_name_H-M   'P 1'
#
loop_
_entity.id
_entity.type
_entity.pdbx_description
1 polymer ?
#
loop_
_entity_poly.entity_id
_entity_poly.type
_entity_poly.pdbx_seq_one_letter_code
_entity_poly.pdbx_strand_id
1 'polypeptide(L)'
;MDLSGLSPAFKAVMEIAHHAGSGMTVQQSRSIPFPTGVCQVWEFKPALPPLEREPVVVGVLLQGRGIARWTPLNMTFGEAVAHYERLATPRRAAAEAESAPIHTAPPVSNAPTTAQWPVAGPPPVSRFAGHRCTATP
;
A
#
# COMPACT_ATOMS: atom_id res chain seq x y z
N MET A 1 17.78 13.51 0.56
CA MET A 1 16.68 14.50 0.52
C MET A 1 16.25 14.71 1.96
N ASP A 2 16.36 15.93 2.49
CA ASP A 2 15.86 16.24 3.83
C ASP A 2 14.35 16.48 3.74
N LEU A 3 13.56 15.68 4.47
CA LEU A 3 12.10 15.72 4.46
C LEU A 3 11.53 16.28 5.76
N SER A 4 12.36 16.84 6.64
CA SER A 4 11.98 17.14 8.03
C SER A 4 10.84 18.16 8.17
N GLY A 5 10.64 19.07 7.21
CA GLY A 5 9.56 20.07 7.20
C GLY A 5 8.29 19.71 6.41
N LEU A 6 8.24 18.53 5.79
CA LEU A 6 7.12 18.14 4.92
C LEU A 6 6.00 17.41 5.68
N SER A 7 4.76 17.53 5.20
CA SER A 7 3.64 16.79 5.78
C SER A 7 3.85 15.28 5.61
N PRO A 8 3.41 14.43 6.56
CA PRO A 8 3.59 12.98 6.46
C PRO A 8 3.02 12.38 5.17
N ALA A 9 1.87 12.88 4.71
CA ALA A 9 1.26 12.46 3.45
C ALA A 9 2.16 12.79 2.24
N PHE A 10 2.78 13.96 2.22
CA PHE A 10 3.69 14.34 1.16
C PHE A 10 4.98 13.49 1.18
N LYS A 11 5.52 13.20 2.37
CA LYS A 11 6.67 12.27 2.51
C LYS A 11 6.33 10.90 1.93
N ALA A 12 5.16 10.35 2.26
CA ALA A 12 4.72 9.06 1.72
C ALA A 12 4.56 9.09 0.18
N VAL A 13 3.98 10.16 -0.39
CA VAL A 13 3.91 10.32 -1.85
C VAL A 13 5.31 10.37 -2.48
N MET A 14 6.25 11.09 -1.87
CA MET A 14 7.64 11.14 -2.36
C MET A 14 8.33 9.79 -2.27
N GLU A 15 8.12 9.03 -1.20
CA GLU A 15 8.66 7.67 -1.05
C GLU A 15 8.09 6.73 -2.11
N ILE A 16 6.77 6.78 -2.35
CA ILE A 16 6.11 6.00 -3.41
C ILE A 16 6.66 6.38 -4.79
N ALA A 17 6.77 7.69 -5.08
CA ALA A 17 7.31 8.17 -6.35
C ALA A 17 8.77 7.77 -6.55
N HIS A 18 9.58 7.84 -5.49
CA HIS A 18 10.95 7.37 -5.51
C HIS A 18 11.04 5.86 -5.77
N HIS A 19 10.14 5.08 -5.16
CA HIS A 19 10.05 3.64 -5.38
C HIS A 19 9.65 3.27 -6.81
N ALA A 20 8.65 3.95 -7.40
CA ALA A 20 8.28 3.75 -8.80
C ALA A 20 9.45 4.12 -9.74
N GLY A 21 10.20 5.15 -9.37
CA GLY A 21 11.34 5.65 -10.12
C GLY A 21 10.96 6.76 -11.10
N SER A 22 11.98 7.49 -11.59
CA SER A 22 11.80 8.65 -12.45
C SER A 22 11.05 8.32 -13.73
N GLY A 23 10.22 9.25 -14.23
CA GLY A 23 9.49 9.08 -15.48
C GLY A 23 8.27 8.15 -15.40
N MET A 24 7.94 7.64 -14.20
CA MET A 24 6.73 6.86 -13.96
C MET A 24 5.59 7.76 -13.51
N THR A 25 4.36 7.49 -13.98
CA THR A 25 3.15 8.20 -13.56
C THR A 25 2.06 7.21 -13.19
N VAL A 26 1.18 7.60 -12.26
CA VAL A 26 -0.03 6.82 -11.94
C VAL A 26 -0.94 6.85 -13.17
N GLN A 27 -1.14 5.70 -13.80
CA GLN A 27 -2.06 5.54 -14.94
C GLN A 27 -3.42 5.04 -14.48
N GLN A 28 -3.45 4.17 -13.48
CA GLN A 28 -4.68 3.60 -12.95
C GLN A 28 -4.67 3.64 -11.44
N SER A 29 -5.86 3.84 -10.87
CA SER A 29 -6.07 3.68 -9.45
C SER A 29 -7.45 3.10 -9.16
N ARG A 30 -7.56 2.34 -8.07
CA ARG A 30 -8.83 1.81 -7.58
C ARG A 30 -8.95 2.04 -6.09
N SER A 31 -10.06 2.62 -5.66
CA SER A 31 -10.39 2.77 -4.25
C SER A 31 -11.28 1.62 -3.77
N ILE A 32 -10.89 1.00 -2.67
CA ILE A 32 -11.57 -0.12 -2.03
C ILE A 32 -11.87 0.30 -0.59
N PRO A 33 -13.14 0.40 -0.19
CA PRO A 33 -13.50 0.76 1.18
C PRO A 33 -13.05 -0.31 2.18
N PHE A 34 -12.36 0.10 3.24
CA PHE A 34 -11.98 -0.74 4.37
C PHE A 34 -12.61 -0.17 5.66
N PRO A 35 -12.81 -0.96 6.72
CA PRO A 35 -13.43 -0.46 7.95
C PRO A 35 -12.64 0.67 8.62
N THR A 36 -11.32 0.69 8.47
CA THR A 36 -10.45 1.69 9.10
C THR A 36 -10.05 2.82 8.15
N GLY A 37 -10.58 2.87 6.92
CA GLY A 37 -10.17 3.84 5.90
C GLY A 37 -10.46 3.40 4.47
N VAL A 38 -9.67 3.90 3.52
CA VAL A 38 -9.78 3.51 2.10
C VAL A 38 -8.45 2.94 1.65
N CYS A 39 -8.47 1.69 1.17
CA CYS A 39 -7.31 1.13 0.48
C CYS A 39 -7.37 1.56 -0.98
N GLN A 40 -6.35 2.24 -1.47
CA GLN A 40 -6.18 2.53 -2.89
C GLN A 40 -5.10 1.63 -3.48
N VAL A 41 -5.37 1.02 -4.62
CA VAL A 41 -4.35 0.35 -5.43
C VAL A 41 -3.97 1.32 -6.53
N TRP A 42 -2.67 1.60 -6.71
CA TRP A 42 -2.16 2.47 -7.76
C TRP A 42 -1.24 1.67 -8.69
N GLU A 43 -1.40 1.88 -9.99
CA GLU A 43 -0.51 1.36 -11.02
C GLU A 43 0.28 2.51 -11.64
N PHE A 44 1.60 2.40 -11.56
CA PHE A 44 2.54 3.30 -12.20
C PHE A 44 3.05 2.67 -13.49
N LYS A 45 3.07 3.46 -14.57
CA LYS A 45 3.66 3.07 -15.87
C LYS A 45 4.62 4.16 -16.36
N PRO A 46 5.59 3.81 -17.21
CA PRO A 46 6.47 4.81 -17.79
C PRO A 46 5.68 5.76 -18.68
N ALA A 47 5.83 7.06 -18.43
CA ALA A 47 5.29 8.13 -19.27
C ALA A 47 6.38 8.85 -20.08
N LEU A 48 7.64 8.60 -19.75
CA LEU A 48 8.82 9.11 -20.46
C LEU A 48 9.74 7.94 -20.83
N PRO A 49 10.51 8.04 -21.93
CA PRO A 49 11.49 7.01 -22.30
C PRO A 49 12.48 6.69 -21.16
N PRO A 50 12.89 5.42 -21.00
CA PRO A 50 12.46 4.24 -21.75
C PRO A 50 11.05 3.77 -21.36
N LEU A 51 10.22 3.44 -22.36
CA LEU A 51 8.82 3.04 -22.17
C LEU A 51 8.66 1.53 -21.93
N GLU A 52 9.74 0.77 -22.06
CA GLU A 52 9.80 -0.68 -21.89
C GLU A 52 9.90 -1.12 -20.42
N ARG A 53 9.79 -0.17 -19.48
CA ARG A 53 9.87 -0.46 -18.04
C ARG A 53 8.59 -1.14 -17.56
N GLU A 54 8.77 -2.15 -16.72
CA GLU A 54 7.66 -2.86 -16.08
C GLU A 54 6.79 -1.92 -15.23
N PRO A 55 5.46 -2.09 -15.24
CA PRO A 55 4.57 -1.36 -14.34
C PRO A 55 4.89 -1.65 -12.87
N VAL A 56 4.75 -0.63 -12.02
CA VAL A 56 4.90 -0.76 -10.57
C VAL A 56 3.54 -0.61 -9.92
N VAL A 57 3.14 -1.59 -9.11
CA VAL A 57 1.85 -1.57 -8.40
C VAL A 57 2.09 -1.38 -6.91
N VAL A 58 1.33 -0.49 -6.29
CA VAL A 58 1.38 -0.24 -4.84
C VAL A 58 -0.01 -0.25 -4.23
N GLY A 59 -0.11 -0.69 -2.99
CA GLY A 59 -1.29 -0.49 -2.14
C GLY A 59 -1.05 0.68 -1.18
N VAL A 60 -2.05 1.54 -1.01
CA VAL A 60 -1.99 2.75 -0.20
C VAL A 60 -3.19 2.79 0.72
N LEU A 61 -2.97 2.71 2.03
CA LEU A 61 -4.03 2.86 3.02
C LEU A 61 -4.18 4.33 3.41
N LEU A 62 -5.33 4.90 3.06
CA LEU A 62 -5.75 6.23 3.46
C LEU A 62 -6.56 6.15 4.76
N GLN A 63 -6.17 6.93 5.77
CA GLN A 63 -6.91 7.06 7.02
C GLN A 63 -7.01 8.55 7.40
N GLY A 64 -8.20 9.00 7.75
CA GLY A 64 -8.45 10.42 7.98
C GLY A 64 -8.10 11.27 6.74
N ARG A 65 -7.16 12.20 6.89
CA ARG A 65 -6.74 13.13 5.82
C ARG A 65 -5.43 12.76 5.11
N GLY A 66 -4.87 11.56 5.35
CA GLY A 66 -3.54 11.23 4.87
C GLY A 66 -3.30 9.77 4.53
N ILE A 67 -2.09 9.51 4.01
CA ILE A 67 -1.56 8.17 3.79
C ILE A 67 -1.05 7.65 5.14
N ALA A 68 -1.72 6.64 5.69
CA ALA A 68 -1.30 6.00 6.92
C ALA A 68 -0.20 4.96 6.67
N ARG A 69 -0.27 4.25 5.53
CA ARG A 69 0.69 3.23 5.12
C ARG A 69 0.65 3.02 3.62
N TRP A 70 1.75 2.59 3.03
CA TRP A 70 1.79 2.05 1.66
C TRP A 70 2.70 0.81 1.58
N THR A 71 2.47 -0.03 0.58
CA THR A 71 3.21 -1.28 0.37
C THR A 71 3.40 -1.55 -1.13
N PRO A 72 4.61 -1.90 -1.59
CA PRO A 72 4.83 -2.36 -2.95
C PRO A 72 4.26 -3.76 -3.16
N LEU A 73 3.67 -4.00 -4.34
CA LEU A 73 2.99 -5.25 -4.66
C LEU A 73 3.66 -5.92 -5.86
N ASN A 74 4.04 -7.18 -5.69
CA ASN A 74 4.60 -8.01 -6.76
C ASN A 74 3.48 -8.81 -7.45
N MET A 75 2.49 -8.10 -7.98
CA MET A 75 1.35 -8.67 -8.72
C MET A 75 0.79 -7.60 -9.66
N THR A 76 0.01 -8.01 -10.65
CA THR A 76 -0.64 -7.09 -11.58
C THR A 76 -1.68 -6.22 -10.86
N PHE A 77 -2.06 -5.10 -11.49
CA PHE A 77 -3.10 -4.22 -10.95
C PHE A 77 -4.41 -4.96 -10.66
N GLY A 78 -4.86 -5.81 -11.59
CA GLY A 78 -6.08 -6.60 -11.43
C GLY A 78 -6.01 -7.59 -10.27
N GLU A 79 -4.88 -8.29 -10.13
CA GLU A 79 -4.65 -9.22 -9.01
C GLU A 79 -4.60 -8.49 -7.67
N ALA A 80 -3.97 -7.31 -7.61
CA ALA A 80 -3.92 -6.47 -6.42
C ALA A 80 -5.32 -5.99 -6.01
N VAL A 81 -6.13 -5.53 -6.97
CA VAL A 81 -7.53 -5.14 -6.70
C VAL A 81 -8.30 -6.33 -6.15
N ALA A 82 -8.26 -7.48 -6.83
CA ALA A 82 -8.96 -8.69 -6.37
C ALA A 82 -8.45 -9.20 -5.01
N HIS A 83 -7.16 -9.03 -4.72
CA HIS A 83 -6.59 -9.36 -3.42
C HIS A 83 -7.18 -8.48 -2.30
N TYR A 84 -7.18 -7.16 -2.47
CA TYR A 84 -7.71 -6.25 -1.47
C TYR A 84 -9.24 -6.27 -1.35
N GLU A 85 -9.96 -6.50 -2.44
CA GLU A 85 -11.42 -6.72 -2.40
C GLU A 85 -11.75 -7.96 -1.57
N ARG A 86 -11.04 -9.08 -1.78
CA ARG A 86 -11.19 -10.29 -0.95
C ARG A 86 -10.83 -10.08 0.50
N LEU A 87 -9.93 -9.16 0.85
CA LEU A 87 -9.64 -8.83 2.26
C LEU A 87 -10.71 -7.92 2.87
N ALA A 88 -11.39 -7.11 2.06
CA ALA A 88 -12.50 -6.28 2.50
C ALA A 88 -13.78 -7.09 2.76
N THR A 89 -14.04 -8.16 1.99
CA THR A 89 -15.26 -8.98 2.08
C THR A 89 -15.47 -9.73 3.43
N PRO A 90 -14.52 -10.51 3.97
CA PRO A 90 -14.72 -11.25 5.22
C PRO A 90 -14.89 -10.33 6.43
N ARG A 91 -14.52 -9.05 6.29
CA ARG A 91 -14.68 -8.04 7.36
C ARG A 91 -15.97 -7.24 7.25
N ARG A 92 -16.58 -7.15 6.06
CA ARG A 92 -17.93 -6.58 5.89
C ARG A 92 -18.99 -7.47 6.54
N ALA A 93 -18.91 -8.78 6.37
CA ALA A 93 -19.85 -9.72 7.02
C ALA A 93 -19.86 -9.60 8.56
N ALA A 94 -18.71 -9.34 9.18
CA ALA A 94 -18.61 -9.11 10.63
C ALA A 94 -19.18 -7.74 11.06
N ALA A 95 -18.94 -6.67 10.29
CA ALA A 95 -19.48 -5.34 10.58
C ALA A 95 -20.99 -5.23 10.33
N GLU A 96 -21.52 -5.99 9.38
CA GLU A 96 -22.96 -6.07 9.07
C GLU A 96 -23.70 -6.92 10.12
N ALA A 97 -23.05 -7.96 10.67
CA ALA A 97 -23.56 -8.73 11.80
C ALA A 97 -23.60 -7.92 13.12
N GLU A 98 -22.68 -6.96 13.30
CA GLU A 98 -22.66 -6.08 14.47
C GLU A 98 -23.69 -4.92 14.39
N SER A 99 -24.29 -4.69 13.21
CA SER A 99 -25.38 -3.73 13.02
C SER A 99 -26.78 -4.34 13.15
N ALA A 100 -26.89 -5.64 13.47
CA ALA A 100 -28.16 -6.23 13.85
C ALA A 100 -28.51 -5.82 15.30
N PRO A 101 -29.74 -5.33 15.58
CA PRO A 101 -30.13 -4.96 16.94
C PRO A 101 -30.26 -6.23 17.79
N ILE A 102 -29.22 -6.56 18.55
CA ILE A 102 -29.28 -7.60 19.58
C ILE A 102 -29.90 -6.96 20.82
N HIS A 103 -31.20 -7.16 21.00
CA HIS A 103 -31.79 -7.13 22.32
C HIS A 103 -31.07 -8.15 23.22
N THR A 104 -30.87 -7.76 24.49
CA THR A 104 -30.26 -8.47 25.64
C THR A 104 -28.71 -8.45 25.79
N ALA A 105 -28.27 -7.83 26.89
CA ALA A 105 -26.89 -7.68 27.39
C ALA A 105 -26.49 -8.81 28.38
N PRO A 106 -25.26 -8.83 28.96
CA PRO A 106 -23.90 -8.83 28.37
C PRO A 106 -23.13 -10.15 28.73
N PRO A 107 -21.88 -10.35 28.28
CA PRO A 107 -20.78 -10.00 29.19
C PRO A 107 -19.58 -9.30 28.51
N VAL A 108 -18.87 -8.58 29.37
CA VAL A 108 -17.65 -7.80 29.13
C VAL A 108 -16.52 -8.70 28.62
N SER A 109 -15.86 -8.29 27.53
CA SER A 109 -14.52 -8.77 27.19
C SER A 109 -13.68 -7.61 26.65
N ASN A 110 -12.85 -7.06 27.53
CA ASN A 110 -11.82 -6.08 27.17
C ASN A 110 -10.63 -6.82 26.55
N ALA A 111 -10.62 -6.99 25.25
CA ALA A 111 -9.40 -7.35 24.51
C ALA A 111 -9.26 -6.43 23.31
N PRO A 112 -8.16 -5.65 23.19
CA PRO A 112 -7.92 -4.88 21.98
C PRO A 112 -7.63 -5.86 20.84
N THR A 113 -8.62 -6.04 19.95
CA THR A 113 -8.40 -6.74 18.68
C THR A 113 -7.50 -5.86 17.83
N THR A 114 -6.20 -6.11 17.92
CA THR A 114 -5.21 -5.48 17.04
C THR A 114 -5.45 -6.06 15.66
N ALA A 115 -6.21 -5.33 14.82
CA ALA A 115 -6.45 -5.66 13.43
C ALA A 115 -5.14 -5.54 12.65
N GLN A 116 -4.33 -6.59 12.67
CA GLN A 116 -3.02 -6.60 12.04
C GLN A 116 -3.19 -6.80 10.53
N TRP A 117 -2.94 -5.74 9.77
CA TRP A 117 -2.73 -5.82 8.32
C TRP A 117 -1.62 -6.83 8.02
N PRO A 118 -1.69 -7.62 6.92
CA PRO A 118 -0.59 -8.47 6.54
C PRO A 118 0.65 -7.59 6.28
N VAL A 119 1.65 -7.76 7.14
CA VAL A 119 2.98 -7.22 6.96
C VAL A 119 3.64 -8.10 5.90
N ALA A 120 3.59 -7.70 4.63
CA ALA A 120 4.66 -8.10 3.73
C ALA A 120 5.92 -7.44 4.29
N GLY A 121 6.89 -8.24 4.72
CA GLY A 121 8.13 -7.77 5.34
C GLY A 121 8.81 -6.68 4.52
N PRO A 122 9.77 -5.95 5.13
CA PRO A 122 10.53 -4.94 4.42
C PRO A 122 11.08 -5.52 3.11
N PRO A 123 11.07 -4.75 2.00
CA PRO A 123 11.64 -5.23 0.74
C PRO A 123 13.07 -5.71 1.00
N PRO A 124 13.53 -6.83 0.39
CA PRO A 124 14.90 -7.26 0.53
C PRO A 124 15.81 -6.12 0.07
N VAL A 125 16.67 -5.67 0.97
CA VAL A 125 17.73 -4.71 0.64
C VAL A 125 18.65 -5.44 -0.32
N SER A 126 18.48 -5.22 -1.62
CA SER A 126 19.38 -5.76 -2.61
C SER A 126 20.72 -5.08 -2.41
N ARG A 127 21.60 -5.72 -1.63
CA ARG A 127 23.02 -5.39 -1.56
C ARG A 127 23.61 -5.71 -2.93
N PHE A 128 23.58 -4.73 -3.82
CA PHE A 128 24.47 -4.73 -4.96
C PHE A 128 25.88 -4.59 -4.40
N ALA A 129 26.54 -5.74 -4.19
CA ALA A 129 27.95 -5.81 -3.90
C ALA A 129 28.68 -5.16 -5.07
N GLY A 130 29.39 -4.06 -4.78
CA GLY A 130 30.18 -3.36 -5.77
C GLY A 130 31.24 -4.28 -6.36
N HIS A 131 31.13 -4.55 -7.65
CA HIS A 131 32.30 -4.91 -8.43
C HIS A 131 32.96 -3.61 -8.88
N ARG A 132 34.01 -3.29 -8.13
CA ARG A 132 35.03 -2.30 -8.44
C ARG A 132 35.43 -2.38 -9.91
N CYS A 133 35.49 -1.21 -10.53
CA CYS A 133 36.36 -0.96 -11.66
C CYS A 133 37.80 -1.35 -11.28
N THR A 134 38.46 -2.12 -12.14
CA THR A 134 39.91 -2.09 -12.28
C THR A 134 40.23 -1.95 -13.75
N ALA A 135 40.91 -0.86 -14.06
CA ALA A 135 41.46 -0.53 -15.36
C ALA A 135 42.78 -1.29 -15.59
N THR A 136 42.98 -1.67 -16.88
CA THR A 136 44.23 -1.74 -17.67
C THR A 136 45.34 -2.73 -17.26
N PRO A 137 46.31 -3.06 -18.15
CA PRO A 137 46.69 -2.44 -19.44
C PRO A 137 46.11 -3.08 -20.70
#